data_AF-A0A9P4JGW1-F1
#
_entry.id   AF-A0A9P4JGW1-F1
#
_cell.length_a   1.000
_cell.length_b   1.000
_cell.length_c   1.000
_cell.angle_alpha   90.00
_cell.angle_beta   90.00
_cell.angle_gamma   90.00
#
_symmetry.space_group_name_H-M   'P 1'
#
loop_
_entity.id
_entity.type
_entity.pdbx_description
1 polymer ?
#
loop_
_entity_poly.entity_id
_entity_poly.type
_entity_poly.pdbx_seq_one_letter_code
_entity_poly.pdbx_strand_id
1 'polypeptide(L)'
;AGQMIILDNDTGWNSRFKMLQVALHLHHAVKDYHEANYRDIDDADTISPADWDSPTDVVEFLQPFECVTKEVEGDTFTLDKVLFTMNFLVNHYRK
;
A
#
# COMPACT_ATOMS: atom_id res chain seq x y z
N ALA A 1 5.34 33.46 -11.40
CA ALA A 1 5.95 32.15 -11.74
C ALA A 1 5.19 31.08 -10.97
N GLY A 2 4.48 30.18 -11.66
CA GLY A 2 3.75 29.10 -11.01
C GLY A 2 4.73 28.04 -10.55
N GLN A 3 4.78 27.78 -9.25
CA GLN A 3 5.55 26.67 -8.70
C GLN A 3 4.84 25.38 -9.16
N MET A 4 5.44 24.70 -10.13
CA MET A 4 5.04 23.33 -10.48
C MET A 4 5.44 22.47 -9.29
N ILE A 5 4.50 22.21 -8.38
CA ILE A 5 4.63 21.11 -7.44
C ILE A 5 4.62 19.87 -8.33
N ILE A 6 5.80 19.31 -8.60
CA ILE A 6 5.89 17.94 -9.11
C ILE A 6 5.30 17.11 -7.99
N LEU A 7 4.01 16.82 -8.14
CA LEU A 7 3.29 15.84 -7.37
C LEU A 7 4.01 14.52 -7.68
N ASP A 8 4.99 14.18 -6.83
CA ASP A 8 5.77 12.94 -6.89
C ASP A 8 4.85 11.78 -6.49
N ASN A 9 3.93 11.48 -7.40
CA ASN A 9 2.92 10.43 -7.27
C ASN A 9 3.55 9.07 -7.49
N ASP A 10 4.62 9.02 -8.29
CA ASP A 10 5.34 7.80 -8.65
C ASP A 10 5.91 7.11 -7.42
N THR A 11 6.36 7.87 -6.42
CA THR A 11 7.03 7.31 -5.24
C THR A 11 6.22 7.37 -3.96
N GLY A 12 5.30 8.33 -3.80
CA GLY A 12 4.67 8.57 -2.49
C GLY A 12 3.79 7.43 -1.99
N TRP A 13 2.92 6.89 -2.85
CA TRP A 13 1.89 5.93 -2.44
C TRP A 13 2.40 4.51 -2.67
N ASN A 14 3.13 4.31 -3.77
CA ASN A 14 3.77 3.04 -4.12
C ASN A 14 4.84 2.61 -3.10
N SER A 15 5.65 3.54 -2.58
CA SER A 15 6.64 3.20 -1.55
C SER A 15 5.97 2.79 -0.24
N ARG A 16 4.96 3.53 0.20
CA ARG A 16 4.17 3.22 1.41
C ARG A 16 3.43 1.91 1.26
N PHE A 17 2.80 1.67 0.12
CA PHE A 17 2.12 0.42 -0.20
C PHE A 17 3.07 -0.78 -0.13
N LYS A 18 4.24 -0.69 -0.80
CA LYS A 18 5.27 -1.74 -0.76
C LYS A 18 5.78 -2.00 0.66
N MET A 19 5.99 -0.94 1.44
CA MET A 19 6.39 -1.06 2.84
C MET A 19 5.35 -1.82 3.66
N LEU A 20 4.07 -1.49 3.52
CA LEU A 20 2.98 -2.18 4.22
C LEU A 20 2.83 -3.63 3.76
N GLN A 21 2.98 -3.92 2.47
CA GLN A 21 3.01 -5.30 1.96
C GLN A 21 4.13 -6.13 2.59
N VAL A 22 5.34 -5.58 2.69
CA VAL A 22 6.48 -6.27 3.32
C VAL A 22 6.22 -6.45 4.82
N ALA A 23 5.69 -5.44 5.51
CA ALA A 23 5.35 -5.54 6.92
C ALA A 23 4.32 -6.65 7.19
N LEU A 24 3.24 -6.72 6.38
CA LEU A 24 2.23 -7.78 6.49
C LEU A 24 2.79 -9.16 6.15
N HIS A 25 3.67 -9.25 5.14
CA HIS A 25 4.36 -10.50 4.81
C HIS A 25 5.23 -11.02 5.96
N LEU A 26 5.87 -10.10 6.69
CA LEU A 26 6.72 -10.40 7.84
C LEU A 26 5.97 -10.42 9.17
N HIS A 27 4.65 -10.24 9.20
CA HIS A 27 3.85 -10.14 10.42
C HIS A 27 4.15 -11.27 11.42
N HIS A 28 4.18 -12.52 10.96
CA HIS A 28 4.50 -13.66 11.82
C HIS A 28 5.92 -13.59 12.41
N ALA A 29 6.91 -13.22 11.59
CA ALA A 29 8.29 -13.10 12.05
C ALA A 29 8.47 -11.95 13.05
N VAL A 30 7.76 -10.82 12.83
CA VAL A 30 7.74 -9.69 13.76
C VAL A 30 7.10 -10.10 15.08
N LYS A 31 5.98 -10.82 15.03
CA LYS A 31 5.30 -11.35 16.21
C LYS A 31 6.19 -12.30 17.00
N ASP A 32 6.81 -13.28 16.34
CA ASP A 32 7.71 -14.25 16.98
C ASP A 32 8.91 -13.54 17.63
N TYR A 33 9.46 -12.52 16.97
CA TYR A 33 10.52 -11.68 17.54
C TYR A 33 10.04 -10.94 18.80
N HIS A 34 8.83 -10.38 18.76
CA HIS A 34 8.23 -9.67 19.89
C HIS A 34 8.03 -10.60 21.09
N GLU A 35 7.47 -11.78 20.85
CA GLU A 35 7.28 -12.81 21.88
C GLU A 35 8.61 -13.31 22.47
N ALA A 36 9.65 -13.44 21.65
CA ALA A 36 10.97 -13.86 22.11
C ALA A 36 11.71 -12.80 22.95
N ASN A 37 11.44 -11.51 22.71
CA ASN A 37 12.15 -10.38 23.33
C ASN A 37 11.23 -9.53 24.23
N TYR A 38 10.09 -10.06 24.67
CA TYR A 38 9.05 -9.30 25.40
C TYR A 38 9.52 -8.57 26.67
N ARG A 39 10.67 -8.95 27.24
CA ARG A 39 11.26 -8.31 28.43
C ARG A 39 12.10 -7.08 28.11
N ASP A 40 12.60 -7.00 26.88
CA ASP A 40 13.52 -5.97 26.41
C ASP A 40 12.81 -4.92 25.53
N ILE A 41 11.54 -5.16 25.18
CA ILE A 41 10.70 -4.26 24.41
C ILE A 41 9.83 -3.45 25.37
N ASP A 42 9.76 -2.14 25.16
CA ASP A 42 8.87 -1.25 25.91
C ASP A 42 7.41 -1.57 25.57
N ASP A 43 6.51 -1.40 26.54
CA ASP A 43 5.07 -1.56 26.35
C ASP A 43 4.56 -0.63 25.21
N ALA A 44 5.19 0.54 25.04
CA ALA A 44 4.87 1.48 23.97
C ALA A 44 5.24 0.99 22.55
N ASP A 45 6.23 0.10 22.44
CA ASP A 45 6.67 -0.51 21.18
C ASP A 45 6.03 -1.90 20.97
N THR A 46 5.06 -2.25 21.81
CA THR A 46 4.33 -3.51 21.70
C THR A 46 3.26 -3.44 20.63
N ILE A 47 3.40 -4.31 19.62
CA ILE A 47 2.45 -4.38 18.50
C ILE A 47 1.36 -5.39 18.86
N SER A 48 0.13 -4.90 19.00
CA SER A 48 -1.04 -5.74 19.22
C SER A 48 -1.55 -6.35 17.92
N PRO A 49 -2.35 -7.44 17.96
CA PRO A 49 -2.99 -7.98 16.78
C PRO A 49 -3.85 -6.96 16.02
N ALA A 50 -4.49 -6.01 16.72
CA ALA A 50 -5.34 -5.00 16.12
C ALA A 50 -4.56 -3.94 15.32
N ASP A 51 -3.26 -3.76 15.61
CA ASP A 51 -2.42 -2.81 14.89
C ASP A 51 -2.16 -3.24 13.43
N TRP A 52 -2.47 -4.49 13.09
CA TRP A 52 -2.37 -5.05 11.74
C TRP A 52 -3.62 -4.86 10.89
N ASP A 53 -4.76 -4.52 11.50
CA ASP A 53 -6.03 -4.38 10.78
C ASP A 53 -5.96 -3.21 9.80
N SER A 54 -5.53 -2.02 10.26
CA SER A 54 -5.44 -0.84 9.40
C SER A 54 -4.45 -0.98 8.24
N PRO A 55 -3.22 -1.49 8.44
CA PRO A 55 -2.32 -1.86 7.34
C PRO A 55 -2.93 -2.84 6.33
N THR A 56 -3.68 -3.84 6.82
CA THR A 56 -4.35 -4.84 5.99
C THR A 56 -5.41 -4.18 5.11
N ASP A 57 -6.31 -3.38 5.71
CA ASP A 57 -7.35 -2.64 4.98
C ASP A 57 -6.76 -1.74 3.90
N VAL A 58 -5.67 -1.04 4.22
CA VAL A 58 -5.00 -0.14 3.28
C VAL A 58 -4.38 -0.93 2.12
N VAL A 59 -3.74 -2.07 2.39
CA VAL A 59 -3.15 -2.90 1.34
C VAL A 59 -4.22 -3.54 0.47
N GLU A 60 -5.30 -4.07 1.05
CA GLU A 60 -6.42 -4.62 0.29
C GLU A 60 -7.07 -3.56 -0.62
N PHE A 61 -7.27 -2.34 -0.10
CA PHE A 61 -7.80 -1.24 -0.89
C PHE A 61 -6.85 -0.75 -1.99
N LEU A 62 -5.54 -0.72 -1.75
CA LEU A 62 -4.58 -0.21 -2.73
C LEU A 62 -4.15 -1.26 -3.76
N GLN A 63 -4.36 -2.55 -3.50
CA GLN A 63 -3.94 -3.63 -4.40
C GLN A 63 -4.48 -3.48 -5.84
N PRO A 64 -5.78 -3.18 -6.09
CA PRO A 64 -6.28 -2.99 -7.46
C PRO A 64 -5.66 -1.78 -8.16
N PHE A 65 -5.31 -0.74 -7.40
CA PHE A 65 -4.64 0.44 -7.93
C PHE A 65 -3.21 0.12 -8.35
N GLU A 66 -2.46 -0.65 -7.54
CA GLU A 66 -1.11 -1.08 -7.92
C GLU A 66 -1.12 -1.90 -9.22
N CYS A 67 -2.07 -2.83 -9.36
CA CYS A 67 -2.24 -3.62 -10.59
C CYS A 67 -2.50 -2.72 -11.80
N VAL A 68 -3.47 -1.81 -11.69
CA VAL A 68 -3.81 -0.87 -12.77
C VAL A 68 -2.63 0.01 -13.14
N THR A 69 -1.92 0.57 -12.15
CA THR A 69 -0.77 1.45 -12.38
C THR A 69 0.34 0.72 -13.12
N LYS A 70 0.67 -0.53 -12.74
CA LYS A 70 1.67 -1.34 -13.45
C LYS A 70 1.29 -1.69 -14.88
N GLU A 71 0.00 -1.82 -15.20
CA GLU A 71 -0.46 -2.12 -16.56
C GLU A 71 -0.37 -0.91 -17.51
N VAL A 72 -0.40 0.31 -16.96
CA VAL A 72 -0.42 1.57 -17.74
C VAL A 72 0.85 2.41 -17.57
N GLU A 73 1.84 1.96 -16.79
CA GLU A 73 3.12 2.64 -16.63
C GLU A 73 3.99 2.50 -17.89
N GLY A 74 4.76 3.56 -18.21
CA GLY A 74 5.66 3.59 -19.38
C GLY A 74 5.01 3.99 -20.70
N ASP A 75 5.59 3.55 -21.82
CA ASP A 75 5.15 3.90 -23.20
C ASP A 75 3.84 3.22 -23.63
N THR A 76 3.26 2.38 -22.77
CA THR A 76 1.95 1.75 -22.99
C THR A 76 0.78 2.66 -22.65
N PHE A 77 1.05 3.85 -22.10
CA PHE A 77 0.08 4.84 -21.67
C PHE A 77 -0.69 5.46 -22.85
N THR A 78 -1.96 5.07 -23.00
CA THR A 78 -2.90 5.70 -23.94
C THR A 78 -4.18 6.11 -23.23
N LEU A 79 -4.83 7.18 -23.69
CA LEU A 79 -6.02 7.74 -23.02
C LEU A 79 -7.18 6.72 -22.91
N ASP A 80 -7.34 5.87 -23.91
CA ASP A 80 -8.31 4.77 -23.94
C ASP A 80 -8.06 3.75 -22.82
N LYS A 81 -6.80 3.42 -22.54
CA LYS A 81 -6.44 2.51 -21.44
C LYS A 81 -6.70 3.14 -20.08
N VAL A 82 -6.45 4.44 -19.90
CA VAL A 82 -6.77 5.15 -18.66
C VAL A 82 -8.28 5.16 -18.39
N LEU A 83 -9.09 5.42 -19.42
CA LEU A 83 -10.55 5.37 -19.30
C LEU A 83 -11.03 3.97 -18.93
N PHE A 84 -10.45 2.93 -19.54
CA PHE A 84 -10.76 1.54 -19.23
C PHE A 84 -10.40 1.19 -17.78
N THR A 85 -9.19 1.53 -17.33
CA THR A 85 -8.74 1.21 -15.98
C THR A 85 -9.48 1.99 -14.90
N MET A 86 -9.83 3.25 -15.15
CA MET A 86 -10.72 4.01 -14.27
C MET A 86 -12.11 3.39 -14.16
N ASN A 87 -12.70 2.97 -15.28
CA ASN A 87 -13.99 2.26 -15.27
C ASN A 87 -13.89 0.93 -14.51
N PHE A 88 -12.78 0.19 -14.67
CA PHE A 88 -12.51 -1.01 -13.88
C PHE A 88 -12.49 -0.71 -12.38
N LEU A 89 -11.71 0.29 -11.93
CA LEU A 89 -11.62 0.65 -10.51
C LEU A 89 -12.97 1.09 -9.94
N VAL A 90 -13.73 1.90 -10.68
CA VAL A 90 -15.08 2.31 -10.26
C VAL A 90 -15.97 1.09 -10.12
N ASN A 91 -15.98 0.17 -11.08
CA ASN A 91 -16.80 -1.04 -10.99
C ASN A 91 -16.35 -1.99 -9.86
N HIS A 92 -15.03 -2.07 -9.58
CA HIS A 92 -14.49 -2.89 -8.51
C HIS A 92 -14.96 -2.43 -7.12
N TYR A 93 -15.10 -1.12 -6.92
CA TYR A 93 -15.54 -0.54 -5.64
C TYR A 93 -17.02 -0.14 -5.60
N ARG A 94 -17.75 -0.28 -6.71
CA ARG A 94 -19.18 -0.06 -6.76
C ARG A 94 -19.88 -1.28 -6.18
N LYS A 95 -20.60 -1.06 -5.08
CA LYS A 95 -21.49 -2.06 -4.46
C LYS A 95 -22.56 -2.53 -5.43
#